data_AF-A0A6P7TVS3-F1
#
_entry.id   AF-A0A6P7TVS3-F1
#
_cell.length_a   1.000
_cell.length_b   1.000
_cell.length_c   1.000
_cell.angle_alpha   90.00
_cell.angle_beta   90.00
_cell.angle_gamma   90.00
#
_symmetry.space_group_name_H-M   'P 1'
#
loop_
_entity.id
_entity.type
_entity.pdbx_description
1 polymer ?
#
loop_
_entity_poly.entity_id
_entity_poly.type
_entity_poly.pdbx_seq_one_letter_code
_entity_poly.pdbx_strand_id
1 'polypeptide(L)'
;MVGMMYDRFSKNNNRAQTILFSRNAVICQRDNFPCFVFRTANLQATGLVDCQVVLKFVYSTITEEQETILLDFINLQVGEDDVSQEIEFCTPVLIAHRITPASPIYDYLEKGLEESQFEILVLLTGCDEATGVTIQARVSYLPRDIILNHRFVMIESLSNSNDWILDFKKFHSILPE
;
A
#
# COMPACT_ATOMS: atom_id res chain seq x y z
N MET A 1 17.87 1.26 16.42
CA MET A 1 17.61 0.41 15.25
C MET A 1 16.33 -0.35 15.51
N VAL A 2 15.20 0.21 15.09
CA VAL A 2 13.93 -0.50 15.13
C VAL A 2 13.76 -1.17 13.78
N GLY A 3 14.45 -2.30 13.63
CA GLY A 3 14.18 -3.27 12.56
C GLY A 3 12.93 -4.04 12.92
N MET A 4 11.76 -3.39 12.80
CA MET A 4 10.47 -4.06 12.93
C MET A 4 10.23 -4.84 11.65
N MET A 5 10.67 -6.09 11.62
CA MET A 5 10.24 -7.03 10.60
C MET A 5 8.85 -7.51 10.99
N TYR A 6 7.79 -6.76 10.64
CA TYR A 6 6.53 -7.43 10.36
C TYR A 6 6.83 -8.39 9.21
N ASP A 7 6.75 -9.69 9.52
CA ASP A 7 7.18 -10.78 8.65
C ASP A 7 6.72 -10.52 7.21
N ARG A 8 7.67 -10.34 6.29
CA ARG A 8 7.47 -9.84 4.92
C ARG A 8 6.64 -10.78 4.02
N PHE A 9 6.02 -11.78 4.62
CA PHE A 9 5.30 -12.85 3.96
C PHE A 9 4.00 -13.13 4.70
N SER A 10 2.91 -13.26 3.92
CA SER A 10 1.66 -13.82 4.41
C SER A 10 1.90 -15.22 4.98
N LYS A 11 2.07 -15.33 6.29
CA LYS A 11 2.22 -16.62 6.97
C LYS A 11 0.95 -17.46 6.74
N ASN A 12 1.16 -18.60 6.09
CA ASN A 12 0.30 -19.80 6.10
C ASN A 12 -1.12 -19.73 5.51
N ASN A 13 -1.30 -19.09 4.35
CA ASN A 13 -2.45 -19.40 3.51
C ASN A 13 -2.06 -19.34 2.03
N ASN A 14 -2.13 -20.47 1.30
CA ASN A 14 -1.71 -20.56 -0.11
C ASN A 14 -2.39 -19.50 -1.00
N ARG A 15 -3.57 -19.01 -0.60
CA ARG A 15 -4.29 -17.96 -1.32
C ARG A 15 -3.83 -16.53 -0.99
N ALA A 16 -3.31 -16.26 0.21
CA ALA A 16 -2.73 -14.96 0.49
C ALA A 16 -1.47 -14.68 -0.36
N GLN A 17 -0.83 -15.74 -0.87
CA GLN A 17 0.32 -15.65 -1.79
C GLN A 17 -0.07 -15.20 -3.21
N THR A 18 -1.36 -15.14 -3.55
CA THR A 18 -1.82 -14.70 -4.88
C THR A 18 -2.25 -13.24 -4.94
N ILE A 19 -2.18 -12.53 -3.81
CA ILE A 19 -2.26 -11.07 -3.79
C ILE A 19 -0.83 -10.53 -3.90
N LEU A 20 -0.57 -9.79 -4.97
CA LEU A 20 0.73 -9.21 -5.26
C LEU A 20 0.74 -7.74 -4.88
N PHE A 21 1.72 -7.33 -4.08
CA PHE A 21 1.99 -5.92 -3.79
C PHE A 21 3.22 -5.42 -4.55
N SER A 22 3.27 -4.12 -4.84
CA SER A 22 4.47 -3.47 -5.37
C SER A 22 5.66 -3.63 -4.42
N ARG A 23 6.87 -3.72 -4.98
CA ARG A 23 8.10 -3.80 -4.16
C ARG A 23 8.38 -2.49 -3.43
N ASN A 24 8.05 -1.37 -4.08
CA ASN A 24 8.22 -0.03 -3.57
C ASN A 24 6.86 0.64 -3.49
N ALA A 25 6.71 1.53 -2.52
CA ALA A 25 5.70 2.56 -2.58
C ALA A 25 6.33 3.82 -3.17
N VAL A 26 5.51 4.73 -3.67
CA VAL A 26 5.97 6.00 -4.21
C VAL A 26 5.23 7.15 -3.56
N ILE A 27 5.86 8.32 -3.53
CA ILE A 27 5.19 9.58 -3.25
C ILE A 27 5.18 10.41 -4.52
N CYS A 28 3.99 10.74 -5.00
CA CYS A 28 3.75 11.55 -6.20
C CYS A 28 2.72 12.64 -5.91
N GLN A 29 2.70 13.68 -6.74
CA GLN A 29 1.63 14.69 -6.70
C GLN A 29 0.37 14.16 -7.42
N ARG A 30 -0.78 14.26 -6.76
CA ARG A 30 -2.10 14.00 -7.36
C ARG A 30 -3.06 15.08 -6.90
N ASP A 31 -3.65 15.79 -7.87
CA ASP A 31 -4.62 16.87 -7.61
C ASP A 31 -4.11 17.94 -6.61
N ASN A 32 -2.82 18.27 -6.71
CA ASN A 32 -2.07 19.18 -5.83
C ASN A 32 -1.82 18.69 -4.40
N PHE A 33 -1.97 17.38 -4.14
CA PHE A 33 -1.61 16.77 -2.86
C PHE A 33 -0.50 15.75 -3.04
N PRO A 34 0.50 15.72 -2.14
CA PRO A 34 1.42 14.60 -2.05
C PRO A 34 0.64 13.37 -1.60
N CYS A 35 0.82 12.25 -2.30
CA CYS A 35 0.12 11.01 -2.02
C CYS A 35 1.10 9.87 -1.87
N PHE A 36 0.98 9.10 -0.79
CA PHE A 36 1.62 7.80 -0.64
C PHE A 36 0.84 6.78 -1.48
N VAL A 37 1.51 6.13 -2.43
CA VAL A 37 0.86 5.22 -3.38
C VAL A 37 1.60 3.90 -3.44
N PHE A 38 0.85 2.80 -3.46
CA PHE A 38 1.37 1.47 -3.79
C PHE A 38 0.42 0.74 -4.74
N ARG A 39 0.92 -0.28 -5.43
CA ARG A 39 0.12 -1.09 -6.36
C ARG A 39 -0.19 -2.44 -5.74
N THR A 40 -1.39 -2.94 -5.95
CA THR A 40 -1.80 -4.30 -5.58
C THR A 40 -2.56 -4.99 -6.72
N ALA A 41 -2.51 -6.32 -6.79
CA ALA A 41 -3.27 -7.10 -7.76
C ALA A 41 -3.64 -8.48 -7.20
N ASN A 42 -4.78 -9.00 -7.66
CA ASN A 42 -5.10 -10.41 -7.57
C ASN A 42 -4.54 -11.14 -8.80
N LEU A 43 -3.71 -12.16 -8.58
CA LEU A 43 -3.11 -12.96 -9.66
C LEU A 43 -3.97 -14.18 -10.05
N GLN A 44 -5.05 -14.46 -9.32
CA GLN A 44 -5.96 -15.57 -9.66
C GLN A 44 -7.01 -15.15 -10.69
N ALA A 45 -7.53 -16.15 -11.39
CA ALA A 45 -8.68 -15.98 -12.27
C ALA A 45 -10.00 -15.79 -11.50
N THR A 46 -10.09 -16.26 -10.25
CA THR A 46 -11.26 -16.08 -9.40
C THR A 46 -11.25 -14.70 -8.76
N GLY A 47 -12.43 -14.09 -8.65
CA GLY A 47 -12.59 -12.78 -8.05
C GLY A 47 -12.28 -12.76 -6.55
N LEU A 48 -12.08 -11.55 -6.06
CA LEU A 48 -12.05 -11.24 -4.64
C LEU A 48 -13.15 -10.21 -4.37
N VAL A 49 -14.09 -10.57 -3.50
CA VAL A 49 -15.23 -9.72 -3.14
C VAL A 49 -15.05 -9.19 -1.71
N ASP A 50 -15.82 -8.16 -1.34
CA ASP A 50 -15.75 -7.50 -0.03
C ASP A 50 -14.31 -7.10 0.37
N CYS A 51 -13.58 -6.54 -0.61
CA CYS A 51 -12.18 -6.18 -0.42
C CYS A 51 -12.05 -4.89 0.37
N GLN A 52 -11.26 -4.94 1.44
CA GLN A 52 -10.91 -3.80 2.26
C GLN A 52 -9.40 -3.69 2.40
N VAL A 53 -8.88 -2.46 2.32
CA VAL A 53 -7.49 -2.15 2.64
C VAL A 53 -7.43 -1.22 3.84
N VAL A 54 -6.58 -1.58 4.79
CA VAL A 54 -6.25 -0.79 5.97
C VAL A 54 -4.76 -0.47 5.95
N LEU A 55 -4.45 0.81 6.11
CA LEU A 55 -3.08 1.29 6.26
C LEU A 55 -2.84 1.69 7.72
N LYS A 56 -1.74 1.21 8.29
CA LYS A 56 -1.30 1.57 9.63
C LYS A 56 0.10 2.16 9.57
N PHE A 57 0.24 3.38 10.07
CA PHE A 57 1.52 4.01 10.34
C PHE A 57 2.04 3.54 11.69
N VAL A 58 3.18 2.87 11.70
CA VAL A 58 3.81 2.27 12.87
C VAL A 58 5.06 3.07 13.22
N TYR A 59 5.17 3.52 14.46
CA TYR A 59 6.31 4.32 14.92
C TYR A 59 6.57 4.11 16.41
N SER A 60 7.73 4.56 16.87
CA SER A 60 8.04 4.62 18.31
C SER A 60 7.85 6.03 18.83
N THR A 61 7.28 6.16 20.02
CA THR A 61 7.04 7.45 20.68
C THR A 61 7.42 7.38 22.15
N ILE A 62 7.61 8.55 22.76
CA ILE A 62 7.79 8.69 24.21
C ILE A 62 6.62 9.53 24.71
N THR A 63 5.87 9.01 25.69
CA THR A 63 4.72 9.72 26.25
C THR A 63 5.15 10.87 27.15
N GLU A 64 4.21 11.72 27.55
CA GLU A 64 4.46 12.82 28.49
C GLU A 64 4.97 12.31 29.86
N GLU A 65 4.56 11.11 30.25
CA GLU A 65 5.00 10.41 31.47
C GLU A 65 6.38 9.76 31.36
N GLN A 66 7.10 9.99 30.26
CA GLN A 66 8.42 9.42 29.96
C GLN A 66 8.41 7.90 29.72
N GLU A 67 7.25 7.33 29.35
CA GLU A 67 7.18 5.93 28.92
C GLU A 67 7.56 5.81 27.45
N THR A 68 8.45 4.87 27.11
CA THR A 68 8.80 4.58 25.71
C THR A 68 7.86 3.53 25.14
N ILE A 69 7.00 3.95 24.20
CA ILE A 69 6.18 3.06 23.40
C ILE A 69 6.97 2.69 22.15
N LEU A 70 7.37 1.42 22.05
CA LEU A 70 8.12 0.93 20.89
C LEU A 70 7.24 0.84 19.65
N LEU A 71 5.99 0.41 19.82
CA LEU A 71 5.02 0.12 18.75
C LEU A 71 3.73 0.90 18.98
N ASP A 72 3.65 2.10 18.43
CA ASP A 72 2.41 2.86 18.34
C ASP A 72 1.85 2.82 16.91
N PHE A 73 0.53 2.97 16.78
CA PHE A 73 -0.19 2.77 15.51
C PHE A 73 -1.20 3.89 15.24
N ILE A 74 -1.07 4.52 14.08
CA ILE A 74 -2.06 5.47 13.56
C ILE A 74 -2.66 4.89 12.28
N ASN A 75 -3.99 4.85 12.16
CA ASN A 75 -4.63 4.46 10.91
C ASN A 75 -4.47 5.58 9.89
N LEU A 76 -4.06 5.24 8.67
CA LEU A 76 -4.00 6.17 7.55
C LEU A 76 -5.26 5.99 6.68
N GLN A 77 -5.90 7.10 6.33
CA GLN A 77 -7.07 7.09 5.45
C GLN A 77 -6.69 6.62 4.04
N VAL A 78 -7.53 5.77 3.45
CA VAL A 78 -7.37 5.29 2.07
C VAL A 78 -8.48 5.90 1.22
N GLY A 79 -8.13 6.48 0.07
CA GLY A 79 -9.10 7.20 -0.77
C GLY A 79 -9.24 8.68 -0.41
N GLU A 80 -10.24 9.34 -1.03
CA GLU A 80 -10.37 10.81 -0.99
C GLU A 80 -11.28 11.34 0.14
N ASP A 81 -12.28 10.57 0.62
CA ASP A 81 -13.40 11.12 1.41
C ASP A 81 -13.84 10.29 2.65
N ASP A 82 -12.92 9.77 3.47
CA ASP A 82 -13.23 8.97 4.70
C ASP A 82 -14.09 7.70 4.47
N VAL A 83 -14.56 7.46 3.25
CA VAL A 83 -15.21 6.25 2.80
C VAL A 83 -14.11 5.25 2.47
N SER A 84 -14.15 4.09 3.14
CA SER A 84 -13.30 2.97 2.79
C SER A 84 -13.42 2.66 1.30
N GLN A 85 -12.32 2.70 0.57
CA GLN A 85 -12.31 2.36 -0.84
C GLN A 85 -12.65 0.86 -0.97
N GLU A 86 -13.86 0.55 -1.45
CA GLU A 86 -14.19 -0.79 -1.93
C GLU A 86 -13.34 -1.05 -3.16
N ILE A 87 -12.50 -2.09 -3.10
CA ILE A 87 -11.55 -2.39 -4.17
C ILE A 87 -12.11 -3.52 -5.01
N GLU A 88 -12.36 -3.25 -6.28
CA GLU A 88 -12.68 -4.29 -7.25
C GLU A 88 -11.43 -4.74 -7.99
N PHE A 89 -11.04 -6.01 -7.80
CA PHE A 89 -9.85 -6.61 -8.41
C PHE A 89 -10.06 -7.08 -9.85
N CYS A 90 -10.68 -6.24 -10.71
CA CYS A 90 -10.76 -6.52 -12.15
C CYS A 90 -9.42 -6.29 -12.86
N THR A 91 -8.59 -5.40 -12.32
CA THR A 91 -7.23 -5.09 -12.79
C THR A 91 -6.34 -4.75 -11.59
N PRO A 92 -5.01 -4.68 -11.75
CA PRO A 92 -4.14 -4.11 -10.71
C PRO A 92 -4.58 -2.70 -10.31
N VAL A 93 -4.67 -2.44 -9.02
CA VAL A 93 -5.18 -1.17 -8.47
C VAL A 93 -4.05 -0.39 -7.82
N LEU A 94 -4.06 0.93 -8.02
CA LEU A 94 -3.22 1.86 -7.25
C LEU A 94 -4.00 2.34 -6.03
N ILE A 95 -3.51 2.00 -4.85
CA ILE A 95 -4.06 2.46 -3.58
C ILE A 95 -3.27 3.68 -3.14
N ALA A 96 -4.00 4.73 -2.74
CA ALA A 96 -3.41 6.00 -2.35
C ALA A 96 -3.89 6.44 -0.97
N HIS A 97 -2.96 6.98 -0.19
CA HIS A 97 -3.22 7.80 0.99
C HIS A 97 -2.79 9.22 0.69
N ARG A 98 -3.74 10.16 0.81
CA ARG A 98 -3.47 11.59 0.66
C ARG A 98 -2.75 12.11 1.90
N ILE A 99 -1.58 12.71 1.70
CA ILE A 99 -0.75 13.23 2.79
C ILE A 99 -1.19 14.68 3.05
N THR A 100 -2.19 14.83 3.92
CA THR A 100 -2.63 16.12 4.45
C THR A 100 -1.76 16.53 5.64
N PRO A 101 -1.85 17.79 6.13
CA PRO A 101 -1.17 18.20 7.36
C PRO A 101 -1.54 17.39 8.62
N ALA A 102 -2.65 16.65 8.60
CA ALA A 102 -3.05 15.74 9.68
C ALA A 102 -2.44 14.33 9.52
N SER A 103 -1.86 14.00 8.36
CA SER A 103 -1.18 12.73 8.15
C SER A 103 0.15 12.72 8.89
N PRO A 104 0.48 11.65 9.65
CA PRO A 104 1.77 11.55 10.33
C PRO A 104 2.94 11.53 9.35
N ILE A 105 2.72 11.21 8.06
CA ILE A 105 3.76 11.21 7.02
C ILE A 105 4.18 12.65 6.66
N TYR A 106 3.31 13.64 6.85
CA TYR A 106 3.54 15.03 6.43
C TYR A 106 4.82 15.61 7.06
N ASP A 107 5.00 15.44 8.36
CA ASP A 107 6.18 15.94 9.08
C ASP A 107 7.49 15.26 8.61
N TYR A 108 7.42 13.99 8.23
CA TYR A 108 8.60 13.26 7.75
C TYR A 108 8.98 13.64 6.31
N LEU A 109 8.02 14.12 5.50
CA LEU A 109 8.33 14.68 4.19
C LEU A 109 9.17 15.95 4.30
N GLU A 110 8.86 16.83 5.25
CA GLU A 110 9.62 18.07 5.47
C GLU A 110 11.01 17.81 6.08
N LYS A 111 11.11 16.85 6.99
CA LYS A 111 12.37 16.52 7.70
C LYS A 111 13.30 15.58 6.91
N GLY A 112 12.75 14.84 5.95
CA GLY A 112 13.47 13.85 5.15
C GLY A 112 13.17 12.40 5.57
N LEU A 113 12.77 11.57 4.60
CA LEU A 113 12.38 10.18 4.83
C LEU A 113 13.54 9.24 5.21
N GLU A 114 14.77 9.52 4.77
CA GLU A 114 15.88 8.56 4.89
C GLU A 114 16.25 8.25 6.35
N GLU A 115 16.19 9.24 7.23
CA GLU A 115 16.51 9.11 8.66
C GLU A 115 15.27 8.80 9.52
N SER A 116 14.09 8.76 8.89
CA SER A 116 12.83 8.53 9.59
C SER A 116 12.73 7.11 10.14
N GLN A 117 12.12 6.97 11.32
CA GLN A 117 11.92 5.68 11.99
C GLN A 117 10.44 5.34 12.10
N PHE A 118 9.86 4.95 10.97
CA PHE A 118 8.49 4.45 10.91
C PHE A 118 8.38 3.27 9.94
N GLU A 119 7.24 2.59 9.93
CA GLU A 119 6.88 1.56 8.96
C GLU A 119 5.40 1.75 8.58
N ILE A 120 5.05 1.62 7.30
CA ILE A 120 3.64 1.62 6.87
C ILE A 120 3.24 0.18 6.62
N LEU A 121 2.35 -0.35 7.47
CA LEU A 121 1.77 -1.68 7.32
C LEU A 121 0.50 -1.59 6.48
N VAL A 122 0.42 -2.42 5.45
CA VAL A 122 -0.77 -2.62 4.62
C VAL A 122 -1.41 -3.94 4.99
N LEU A 123 -2.70 -3.91 5.29
CA LEU A 123 -3.52 -5.10 5.45
C LEU A 123 -4.63 -5.08 4.41
N LEU A 124 -4.68 -6.12 3.59
CA LEU A 124 -5.77 -6.36 2.66
C LEU A 124 -6.58 -7.56 3.13
N THR A 125 -7.88 -7.39 3.27
CA THR A 125 -8.83 -8.46 3.55
C THR A 125 -9.84 -8.54 2.42
N GLY A 126 -10.30 -9.75 2.12
CA GLY A 126 -11.36 -9.98 1.14
C GLY A 126 -11.85 -11.41 1.17
N CYS A 127 -12.91 -11.72 0.46
CA CYS A 127 -13.55 -13.02 0.40
C CYS A 127 -13.33 -13.68 -0.97
N ASP A 128 -12.96 -14.96 -0.98
CA ASP A 128 -12.92 -15.78 -2.19
C ASP A 128 -14.30 -15.91 -2.82
N GLU A 129 -14.46 -15.46 -4.06
CA GLU A 129 -15.74 -15.59 -4.75
C GLU A 129 -16.14 -17.06 -4.98
N ALA A 130 -15.18 -17.95 -5.25
CA ALA A 130 -15.44 -19.36 -5.54
C ALA A 130 -15.62 -20.21 -4.27
N THR A 131 -14.91 -19.90 -3.19
CA THR A 131 -14.91 -20.72 -1.97
C THR A 131 -15.59 -20.08 -0.76
N GLY A 132 -15.87 -18.77 -0.80
CA GLY A 132 -16.41 -18.00 0.33
C GLY A 132 -15.44 -17.82 1.49
N VAL A 133 -14.17 -18.21 1.33
CA VAL A 133 -13.16 -18.13 2.39
C VAL A 133 -12.57 -16.73 2.45
N THR A 134 -12.58 -16.13 3.64
CA THR A 134 -11.87 -14.87 3.88
C THR A 134 -10.37 -15.07 3.82
N ILE A 135 -9.71 -14.26 2.99
CA ILE A 135 -8.26 -14.16 2.91
C ILE A 135 -7.77 -12.86 3.54
N GLN A 136 -6.53 -12.90 4.01
CA GLN A 136 -5.83 -11.71 4.46
C GLN A 136 -4.40 -11.73 3.90
N ALA A 137 -4.04 -10.66 3.21
CA ALA A 137 -2.70 -10.42 2.70
C ALA A 137 -2.11 -9.19 3.39
N ARG A 138 -0.80 -9.19 3.63
CA ARG A 138 -0.10 -8.11 4.34
C ARG A 138 1.23 -7.81 3.64
N VAL A 139 1.60 -6.54 3.62
CA VAL A 139 2.92 -6.05 3.21
C VAL A 139 3.27 -4.86 4.07
N SER A 140 4.55 -4.54 4.21
CA SER A 140 4.97 -3.31 4.86
C SER A 140 6.02 -2.57 4.04
N TYR A 141 6.03 -1.24 4.19
CA TYR A 141 6.97 -0.34 3.54
C TYR A 141 7.75 0.42 4.61
N LEU A 142 9.07 0.21 4.64
CA LEU A 142 9.98 1.04 5.41
C LEU A 142 10.28 2.33 4.64
N PRO A 143 10.85 3.37 5.27
CA PRO A 143 11.09 4.65 4.60
C PRO A 143 11.99 4.51 3.37
N ARG A 144 12.96 3.58 3.41
CA ARG A 144 13.81 3.21 2.27
C ARG A 144 13.08 2.51 1.11
N ASP A 145 11.90 1.94 1.36
CA ASP A 145 11.07 1.29 0.35
C ASP A 145 10.13 2.31 -0.34
N ILE A 146 10.08 3.56 0.15
CA ILE A 146 9.24 4.66 -0.33
C ILE A 146 10.08 5.60 -1.20
N ILE A 147 9.71 5.74 -2.48
CA ILE A 147 10.47 6.54 -3.45
C ILE A 147 9.75 7.87 -3.73
N LEU A 148 10.41 8.99 -3.42
CA LEU A 148 9.89 10.34 -3.64
C LEU A 148 9.90 10.74 -5.12
N ASN A 149 8.96 11.59 -5.54
CA ASN A 149 8.84 12.16 -6.88
C ASN A 149 8.86 11.08 -7.98
N HIS A 150 8.15 9.98 -7.75
CA HIS A 150 8.01 8.88 -8.69
C HIS A 150 6.56 8.46 -8.80
N ARG A 151 6.18 7.96 -9.98
CA ARG A 151 4.86 7.37 -10.22
C ARG A 151 4.98 5.98 -10.82
N PHE A 152 3.95 5.16 -10.64
CA PHE A 152 3.91 3.85 -11.28
C PHE A 152 3.76 3.98 -12.80
N VAL A 153 4.47 3.12 -13.54
CA VAL A 153 4.30 2.97 -14.99
C VAL A 153 2.91 2.40 -15.26
N MET A 154 2.17 2.98 -16.22
CA MET A 154 0.90 2.43 -16.71
C MET A 154 1.14 1.05 -17.32
N ILE A 155 0.31 0.08 -16.96
CA ILE A 155 0.47 -1.32 -17.40
C ILE A 155 -0.66 -1.77 -18.33
N GLU A 156 -1.73 -1.00 -18.38
CA GLU A 156 -2.89 -1.16 -19.21
C GLU A 156 -2.60 -0.64 -20.62
N SER A 157 -2.93 -1.44 -21.62
CA SER A 157 -2.84 -1.04 -23.03
C SER A 157 -3.92 -1.74 -23.84
N LEU A 158 -4.24 -1.16 -25.00
CA LEU A 158 -5.12 -1.80 -25.98
C LEU A 158 -4.27 -2.51 -27.03
N SER A 159 -4.65 -3.74 -27.34
CA SER A 159 -4.13 -4.48 -28.49
C SER A 159 -4.66 -3.91 -29.81
N ASN A 160 -4.06 -4.35 -30.92
CA ASN A 160 -4.56 -4.02 -32.26
C ASN A 160 -5.98 -4.56 -32.52
N SER A 161 -6.42 -5.59 -31.78
CA SER A 161 -7.79 -6.14 -31.83
C SER A 161 -8.75 -5.47 -30.84
N ASN A 162 -8.31 -4.41 -30.15
CA ASN A 162 -9.07 -3.66 -29.14
C ASN A 162 -9.36 -4.45 -27.84
N ASP A 163 -8.62 -5.53 -27.60
CA ASP A 163 -8.60 -6.25 -26.34
C ASP A 163 -7.69 -5.54 -25.32
N TRP A 164 -8.09 -5.52 -24.04
CA TRP A 164 -7.27 -5.01 -22.94
C TRP A 164 -6.11 -5.96 -22.62
N ILE A 165 -4.90 -5.42 -22.58
CA ILE A 165 -3.68 -6.14 -22.21
C ILE A 165 -3.05 -5.49 -20.99
N LEU A 166 -2.69 -6.32 -20.00
CA LEU A 166 -1.96 -5.95 -18.80
C LEU A 166 -0.51 -6.46 -18.88
N ASP A 167 0.45 -5.54 -18.94
CA ASP A 167 1.89 -5.89 -18.93
C ASP A 167 2.42 -6.03 -17.49
N PHE A 168 2.22 -7.21 -16.90
CA PHE A 168 2.70 -7.51 -15.54
C PHE A 168 4.22 -7.43 -15.37
N LYS A 169 5.02 -7.40 -16.45
CA LYS A 169 6.46 -7.17 -16.34
C LYS A 169 6.77 -5.77 -15.81
N LYS A 170 5.86 -4.82 -16.04
CA LYS A 170 5.93 -3.43 -15.57
C LYS A 170 5.21 -3.22 -14.24
N PHE A 171 4.69 -4.27 -13.61
CA PHE A 171 3.89 -4.16 -12.39
C PHE A 171 4.63 -3.42 -11.26
N HIS A 172 5.92 -3.72 -11.07
CA HIS A 172 6.75 -3.04 -10.07
C HIS A 172 7.46 -1.79 -10.61
N SER A 173 7.32 -1.48 -11.90
CA SER A 173 8.08 -0.40 -12.53
C SER A 173 7.53 0.97 -12.11
N ILE A 174 8.45 1.83 -11.73
CA ILE A 174 8.21 3.23 -11.37
C ILE A 174 9.05 4.13 -12.29
N LEU A 175 8.62 5.37 -12.48
CA LEU A 175 9.32 6.37 -13.25
C LEU A 175 9.35 7.71 -12.50
N PRO A 176 10.43 8.52 -12.65
CA PRO A 176 10.50 9.85 -12.06
C PRO A 176 9.37 10.75 -12.59
N GLU A 177 8.81 11.58 -11.71
CA GLU A 177 7.81 12.61 -12.05
C GLU A 177 8.44 13.85 -12.67
#